data_AF-A0A7C3BE72-F1
#
_entry.id   AF-A0A7C3BE72-F1
#
_cell.length_a   1.000
_cell.length_b   1.000
_cell.length_c   1.000
_cell.angle_alpha   90.00
_cell.angle_beta   90.00
_cell.angle_gamma   90.00
#
_symmetry.space_group_name_H-M   'P 1'
#
loop_
_entity.id
_entity.type
_entity.pdbx_description
1 polymer ?
#
loop_
_entity_poly.entity_id
_entity_poly.type
_entity_poly.pdbx_seq_one_letter_code
_entity_poly.pdbx_strand_id
1 'polypeptide(L)'
;MPGPFYRLTTARLRLEREWRLWNINRQVRAHAVPDPAQPPVVFFNASSRLSGLSQNAAFTQLTAWGLQMRGIPVVHFACRGGMTRCPLGADPDRPDQPPPCKACAAQTRKLTAAAQTRWFEFAPDPALDAALGGLSVDEMAGFAWRGGSEALGSERDIPLGALTLPSLRWRLRRHHLIDDKPTRALFREFIRSAHRVAVTFDALLREVQPQAAVVFNGLQFPEAAARWVAQQHGIRVITHEVGFQP
;
A
#
# COMPACT_ATOMS: atom_id res chain seq x y z
N MET A 1 14.26 29.46 -11.76
CA MET A 1 12.86 29.14 -11.41
C MET A 1 12.04 29.05 -12.69
N PRO A 2 11.11 28.09 -12.84
CA PRO A 2 10.30 28.00 -14.06
C PRO A 2 9.40 29.25 -14.19
N GLY A 3 9.41 29.83 -15.39
CA GLY A 3 8.64 31.04 -15.73
C GLY A 3 7.11 30.82 -15.72
N PRO A 4 6.32 31.90 -15.73
CA PRO A 4 4.86 31.86 -15.55
C PRO A 4 4.16 30.99 -16.61
N PHE A 5 4.59 31.06 -17.87
CA PHE A 5 4.03 30.24 -18.96
C PHE A 5 4.19 28.74 -18.72
N TYR A 6 5.37 28.29 -18.26
CA TYR A 6 5.60 26.87 -17.95
C TYR A 6 4.68 26.36 -16.82
N ARG A 7 4.46 27.19 -15.79
CA ARG A 7 3.57 26.86 -14.67
C ARG A 7 2.11 26.75 -15.13
N LEU A 8 1.66 27.64 -16.01
CA LEU A 8 0.31 27.62 -16.57
C LEU A 8 0.08 26.38 -17.44
N THR A 9 1.01 26.05 -18.34
CA THR A 9 0.92 24.86 -19.18
C THR A 9 0.88 23.58 -18.33
N THR A 10 1.73 23.50 -17.31
CA THR A 10 1.77 22.35 -16.39
C THR A 10 0.46 22.20 -15.60
N ALA A 11 -0.12 23.31 -15.15
CA ALA A 11 -1.41 23.31 -14.44
C ALA A 11 -2.55 22.87 -15.35
N ARG A 12 -2.59 23.36 -16.59
CA ARG A 12 -3.58 22.97 -17.60
C ARG A 12 -3.51 21.48 -17.91
N LEU A 13 -2.32 20.95 -18.24
CA LEU A 13 -2.12 19.53 -18.53
C LEU A 13 -2.53 18.64 -17.35
N ARG A 14 -2.26 19.09 -16.11
CA ARG A 14 -2.74 18.41 -14.92
C ARG A 14 -4.26 18.36 -14.87
N LEU A 15 -4.94 19.49 -15.07
CA LEU A 15 -6.41 19.54 -15.06
C LEU A 15 -7.02 18.66 -16.16
N GLU A 16 -6.49 18.71 -17.38
CA GLU A 16 -6.93 17.86 -18.49
C GLU A 16 -6.81 16.37 -18.17
N ARG A 17 -5.68 15.94 -17.57
CA ARG A 17 -5.49 14.56 -17.12
C ARG A 17 -6.50 14.15 -16.04
N GLU A 18 -6.70 15.02 -15.04
CA GLU A 18 -7.63 14.75 -13.93
C GLU A 18 -9.08 14.68 -14.42
N TRP A 19 -9.45 15.52 -15.38
CA TRP A 19 -10.76 15.48 -16.02
C TRP A 19 -10.96 14.22 -16.86
N ARG A 20 -9.94 13.83 -17.66
CA ARG A 20 -9.97 12.58 -18.42
C ARG A 20 -10.14 11.37 -17.50
N LEU A 21 -9.38 11.34 -16.41
CA LEU A 21 -9.47 10.30 -15.39
C LEU A 21 -10.87 10.21 -14.77
N TRP A 22 -11.43 11.35 -14.39
CA TRP A 22 -12.78 11.44 -13.85
C TRP A 22 -13.81 10.92 -14.85
N ASN A 23 -13.71 11.31 -16.13
CA ASN A 23 -14.65 10.88 -17.16
C ASN A 23 -14.57 9.37 -17.42
N ILE A 24 -13.37 8.78 -17.47
CA ILE A 24 -13.22 7.32 -17.64
C ILE A 24 -13.79 6.58 -16.42
N ASN A 25 -13.48 6.99 -15.19
CA ASN A 25 -14.07 6.37 -14.00
C ASN A 25 -15.61 6.42 -14.02
N ARG A 26 -16.18 7.55 -14.45
CA ARG A 26 -17.63 7.70 -14.63
C ARG A 26 -18.17 6.73 -15.68
N GLN A 27 -17.49 6.60 -16.82
CA GLN A 27 -17.87 5.67 -17.87
C GLN A 27 -17.81 4.22 -17.40
N VAL A 28 -16.73 3.82 -16.72
CA VAL A 28 -16.60 2.46 -16.17
C VAL A 28 -17.71 2.19 -15.18
N ARG A 29 -17.98 3.10 -14.23
CA ARG A 29 -19.07 2.92 -13.26
C ARG A 29 -20.44 2.81 -13.93
N ALA A 30 -20.67 3.55 -15.02
CA ALA A 30 -21.96 3.54 -15.73
C ALA A 30 -22.18 2.29 -16.58
N HIS A 31 -21.12 1.61 -17.03
CA HIS A 31 -21.22 0.47 -17.94
C HIS A 31 -20.79 -0.87 -17.33
N ALA A 32 -20.05 -0.86 -16.22
CA ALA A 32 -19.75 -2.06 -15.46
C ALA A 32 -21.05 -2.58 -14.84
N VAL A 33 -21.35 -3.85 -15.10
CA VAL A 33 -22.47 -4.57 -14.49
C VAL A 33 -21.86 -5.69 -13.65
N PRO A 34 -21.60 -5.46 -12.35
CA PRO A 34 -21.00 -6.47 -11.48
C PRO A 34 -21.91 -7.68 -11.36
N ASP A 35 -21.35 -8.87 -11.52
CA ASP A 35 -22.01 -10.12 -11.20
C ASP A 35 -21.94 -10.34 -9.68
N PRO A 36 -23.06 -10.24 -8.95
CA PRO A 36 -23.06 -10.39 -7.50
C PRO A 36 -22.71 -11.81 -7.04
N ALA A 37 -22.79 -12.81 -7.94
CA ALA A 37 -22.39 -14.18 -7.63
C ALA A 37 -20.88 -14.40 -7.71
N GLN A 38 -20.11 -13.47 -8.30
CA GLN A 38 -18.67 -13.58 -8.40
C GLN A 38 -17.96 -12.94 -7.21
N PRO A 39 -17.03 -13.66 -6.54
CA PRO A 39 -16.20 -13.07 -5.51
C PRO A 39 -15.34 -11.91 -6.06
N PRO A 40 -15.06 -10.88 -5.25
CA PRO A 40 -14.31 -9.72 -5.72
C PRO A 40 -12.83 -10.03 -5.97
N VAL A 41 -12.19 -9.18 -6.76
CA VAL A 41 -10.72 -9.06 -6.80
C VAL A 41 -10.30 -7.84 -5.99
N VAL A 42 -9.43 -8.05 -5.01
CA VAL A 42 -8.89 -6.97 -4.18
C VAL A 42 -7.63 -6.39 -4.83
N PHE A 43 -7.53 -5.07 -4.90
CA PHE A 43 -6.34 -4.37 -5.40
C PHE A 43 -5.66 -3.59 -4.28
N PHE A 44 -4.34 -3.72 -4.18
CA PHE A 44 -3.53 -2.87 -3.31
C PHE A 44 -2.30 -2.31 -4.00
N ASN A 45 -2.20 -0.97 -3.97
CA ASN A 45 -1.07 -0.24 -4.52
C ASN A 45 -0.88 1.04 -3.71
N ALA A 46 0.01 1.00 -2.72
CA ALA A 46 0.39 2.11 -1.85
C ALA A 46 1.80 2.64 -2.16
N SER A 47 2.69 1.83 -2.71
CA SER A 47 4.12 2.15 -2.89
C SER A 47 4.50 2.61 -4.30
N SER A 48 3.54 2.94 -5.17
CA SER A 48 3.83 3.44 -6.53
C SER A 48 3.65 4.96 -6.75
N ARG A 49 3.00 5.70 -5.84
CA ARG A 49 2.85 7.16 -5.94
C ARG A 49 2.56 7.84 -4.60
N LEU A 50 2.84 9.15 -4.54
CA LEU A 50 2.34 10.07 -3.52
C LEU A 50 1.37 11.10 -4.09
N SER A 51 1.65 11.59 -5.31
CA SER A 51 0.77 12.50 -6.03
C SER A 51 0.91 12.27 -7.54
N GLY A 52 -0.11 12.67 -8.30
CA GLY A 52 -0.16 12.39 -9.73
C GLY A 52 -0.41 10.91 -10.05
N LEU A 53 -0.22 10.56 -11.32
CA LEU A 53 -0.42 9.20 -11.83
C LEU A 53 0.95 8.68 -12.28
N SER A 54 1.49 7.69 -11.55
CA SER A 54 2.65 6.94 -12.02
C SER A 54 2.22 5.88 -13.04
N GLN A 55 3.17 5.40 -13.85
CA GLN A 55 2.93 4.31 -14.79
C GLN A 55 2.37 3.06 -14.08
N ASN A 56 2.96 2.68 -12.94
CA ASN A 56 2.50 1.53 -12.16
C ASN A 56 1.09 1.71 -11.60
N ALA A 57 0.72 2.93 -11.20
CA ALA A 57 -0.65 3.23 -10.80
C ALA A 57 -1.63 3.19 -11.97
N ALA A 58 -1.20 3.59 -13.18
CA ALA A 58 -2.01 3.47 -14.37
C ALA A 58 -2.27 2.01 -14.74
N PHE A 59 -1.27 1.11 -14.62
CA PHE A 59 -1.47 -0.32 -14.82
C PHE A 59 -2.46 -0.94 -13.84
N THR A 60 -2.34 -0.65 -12.54
CA THR A 60 -3.31 -1.08 -11.53
C THR A 60 -4.73 -0.65 -11.93
N GLN A 61 -4.87 0.61 -12.35
CA GLN A 61 -6.17 1.19 -12.69
C GLN A 61 -6.78 0.59 -13.97
N LEU A 62 -5.99 0.50 -15.05
CA LEU A 62 -6.44 -0.10 -16.30
C LEU A 62 -6.87 -1.56 -16.11
N THR A 63 -6.12 -2.31 -15.29
CA THR A 63 -6.46 -3.69 -14.95
C THR A 63 -7.77 -3.75 -14.16
N ALA A 64 -7.92 -2.91 -13.13
CA ALA A 64 -9.14 -2.84 -12.33
C ALA A 64 -10.37 -2.44 -13.16
N TRP A 65 -10.23 -1.49 -14.09
CA TRP A 65 -11.31 -1.14 -15.02
C TRP A 65 -11.66 -2.30 -15.95
N GLY A 66 -10.66 -3.00 -16.50
CA GLY A 66 -10.89 -4.16 -17.35
C GLY A 66 -11.70 -5.25 -16.65
N LEU A 67 -11.38 -5.55 -15.39
CA LEU A 67 -12.15 -6.51 -14.58
C LEU A 67 -13.58 -6.05 -14.33
N GLN A 68 -13.78 -4.79 -13.94
CA GLN A 68 -15.13 -4.22 -13.73
C GLN A 68 -15.98 -4.29 -15.01
N MET A 69 -15.40 -3.95 -16.17
CA MET A 69 -16.08 -4.01 -17.47
C MET A 69 -16.40 -5.44 -17.89
N ARG A 70 -15.78 -6.46 -17.28
CA ARG A 70 -16.09 -7.88 -17.45
C ARG A 70 -17.09 -8.40 -16.41
N GLY A 71 -17.63 -7.52 -15.56
CA GLY A 71 -18.57 -7.87 -14.50
C GLY A 71 -17.93 -8.43 -13.23
N ILE A 72 -16.59 -8.43 -13.11
CA ILE A 72 -15.91 -8.90 -11.91
C ILE A 72 -15.92 -7.77 -10.86
N PRO A 73 -16.46 -7.98 -9.64
CA PRO A 73 -16.42 -6.96 -8.60
C PRO A 73 -14.98 -6.64 -8.19
N VAL A 74 -14.70 -5.35 -7.98
CA VAL A 74 -13.37 -4.86 -7.57
C VAL A 74 -13.48 -4.12 -6.25
N VAL A 75 -12.54 -4.42 -5.34
CA VAL A 75 -12.37 -3.70 -4.09
C VAL A 75 -10.95 -3.16 -4.00
N HIS A 76 -10.80 -1.85 -3.91
CA HIS A 76 -9.50 -1.24 -3.65
C HIS A 76 -9.24 -1.17 -2.15
N PHE A 77 -8.11 -1.72 -1.71
CA PHE A 77 -7.58 -1.45 -0.38
C PHE A 77 -6.67 -0.21 -0.44
N ALA A 78 -6.88 0.75 0.46
CA ALA A 78 -6.22 2.04 0.37
C ALA A 78 -5.86 2.64 1.74
N CYS A 79 -4.68 3.26 1.80
CA CYS A 79 -4.21 3.96 3.00
C CYS A 79 -4.81 5.37 3.10
N ARG A 80 -5.39 5.71 4.26
CA ARG A 80 -5.83 7.08 4.62
C ARG A 80 -4.95 7.68 5.72
N GLY A 81 -3.64 7.54 5.57
CA GLY A 81 -2.68 7.89 6.62
C GLY A 81 -2.59 6.82 7.72
N GLY A 82 -2.87 5.56 7.37
CA GLY A 82 -2.77 4.43 8.29
C GLY A 82 -1.37 3.89 8.51
N MET A 83 -0.40 4.30 7.70
CA MET A 83 1.01 4.03 7.91
C MET A 83 1.65 5.26 8.55
N THR A 84 2.30 5.08 9.70
CA THR A 84 3.04 6.17 10.35
C THR A 84 4.15 6.70 9.45
N ARG A 85 4.85 5.79 8.76
CA ARG A 85 5.78 6.07 7.66
C ARG A 85 5.55 5.08 6.54
N CYS A 86 5.50 5.57 5.30
CA CYS A 86 5.42 4.71 4.11
C CYS A 86 6.72 4.81 3.29
N PRO A 87 7.06 3.81 2.47
CA PRO A 87 8.34 3.78 1.76
C PRO A 87 8.57 5.00 0.86
N LEU A 88 7.51 5.48 0.22
CA LEU A 88 7.59 6.64 -0.66
C LEU A 88 7.67 7.98 0.09
N GLY A 89 6.88 8.11 1.16
CA GLY A 89 6.65 9.39 1.83
C GLY A 89 7.57 9.65 3.03
N ALA A 90 8.23 8.64 3.57
CA ALA A 90 9.24 8.83 4.61
C ALA A 90 10.41 9.66 4.08
N ASP A 91 11.08 10.42 4.93
CA ASP A 91 12.30 11.15 4.61
C ASP A 91 13.45 10.51 5.41
N PRO A 92 14.52 9.99 4.76
CA PRO A 92 15.60 9.31 5.47
C PRO A 92 16.40 10.28 6.34
N ASP A 93 16.44 11.56 5.96
CA ASP A 93 17.17 12.60 6.68
C ASP A 93 16.31 13.23 7.77
N ARG A 94 14.98 13.09 7.66
CA ARG A 94 13.99 13.53 8.67
C ARG A 94 12.98 12.42 8.98
N PRO A 95 13.38 11.36 9.70
CA PRO A 95 12.51 10.22 10.01
C PRO A 95 11.27 10.59 10.84
N ASP A 96 11.30 11.73 11.52
CA ASP A 96 10.22 12.31 12.31
C ASP A 96 9.18 13.07 11.47
N GLN A 97 9.51 13.44 10.22
CA GLN A 97 8.58 14.13 9.34
C GLN A 97 7.45 13.20 8.89
N PRO A 98 6.17 13.60 9.05
CA PRO A 98 5.06 12.80 8.55
C PRO A 98 5.01 12.79 7.02
N PRO A 99 4.60 11.67 6.41
CA PRO A 99 4.45 11.57 4.96
C PRO A 99 3.32 12.51 4.44
N PRO A 100 3.32 12.87 3.14
CA PRO A 100 2.33 13.78 2.56
C PRO A 100 0.96 13.11 2.31
N CYS A 101 0.38 12.50 3.35
CA CYS A 101 -0.82 11.65 3.29
C CYS A 101 -2.04 12.36 2.72
N LYS A 102 -2.22 13.67 2.97
CA LYS A 102 -3.37 14.42 2.46
C LYS A 102 -3.44 14.42 0.93
N ALA A 103 -2.32 14.69 0.27
CA ALA A 103 -2.22 14.69 -1.19
C ALA A 103 -2.36 13.26 -1.75
N CYS A 104 -1.75 12.28 -1.09
CA CYS A 104 -1.81 10.87 -1.47
C CYS A 104 -3.23 10.29 -1.38
N ALA A 105 -3.94 10.53 -0.28
CA ALA A 105 -5.32 10.08 -0.11
C ALA A 105 -6.26 10.77 -1.11
N ALA A 106 -6.08 12.08 -1.34
CA ALA A 106 -6.86 12.81 -2.34
C ALA A 106 -6.67 12.24 -3.75
N GLN A 107 -5.43 11.92 -4.14
CA GLN A 107 -5.16 11.27 -5.42
C GLN A 107 -5.77 9.87 -5.48
N THR A 108 -5.63 9.09 -4.40
CA THR A 108 -6.15 7.72 -4.35
C THR A 108 -7.66 7.68 -4.54
N ARG A 109 -8.41 8.58 -3.89
CA ARG A 109 -9.87 8.71 -4.09
C ARG A 109 -10.26 8.88 -5.55
N LYS A 110 -9.49 9.67 -6.31
CA LYS A 110 -9.76 9.87 -7.74
C LYS A 110 -9.44 8.63 -8.55
N LEU A 111 -8.37 7.92 -8.21
CA LEU A 111 -7.95 6.73 -8.94
C LEU A 111 -8.87 5.53 -8.71
N THR A 112 -9.40 5.40 -7.49
CA THR A 112 -10.26 4.27 -7.12
C THR A 112 -11.75 4.58 -7.28
N ALA A 113 -12.10 5.75 -7.85
CA ALA A 113 -13.46 6.24 -7.91
C ALA A 113 -14.43 5.35 -8.70
N ALA A 114 -13.98 4.47 -9.59
CA ALA A 114 -14.88 3.56 -10.29
C ALA A 114 -15.45 2.44 -9.40
N ALA A 115 -14.75 2.06 -8.32
CA ALA A 115 -15.05 0.88 -7.53
C ALA A 115 -15.13 1.17 -6.02
N GLN A 116 -15.51 0.16 -5.25
CA GLN A 116 -15.48 0.24 -3.79
C GLN A 116 -14.04 0.44 -3.30
N THR A 117 -13.87 1.30 -2.29
CA THR A 117 -12.57 1.50 -1.63
C THR A 117 -12.70 1.27 -0.13
N ARG A 118 -11.90 0.34 0.38
CA ARG A 118 -11.76 0.02 1.80
C ARG A 118 -10.53 0.76 2.32
N TRP A 119 -10.78 1.76 3.15
CA TRP A 119 -9.75 2.62 3.71
C TRP A 119 -9.28 2.09 5.05
N PHE A 120 -7.97 2.10 5.28
CA PHE A 120 -7.42 1.87 6.61
C PHE A 120 -6.74 3.13 7.16
N GLU A 121 -6.86 3.30 8.47
CA GLU A 121 -6.32 4.42 9.25
C GLU A 121 -5.34 3.93 10.29
N PHE A 122 -4.64 4.85 10.95
CA PHE A 122 -3.65 4.48 11.94
C PHE A 122 -4.36 4.03 13.21
N ALA A 123 -3.80 3.03 13.88
CA ALA A 123 -4.17 2.64 15.21
C ALA A 123 -2.88 2.33 15.98
N PRO A 124 -2.67 2.91 17.17
CA PRO A 124 -1.50 2.58 17.99
C PRO A 124 -1.61 1.16 18.53
N ASP A 125 -0.46 0.49 18.69
CA ASP A 125 -0.34 -0.80 19.35
C ASP A 125 0.76 -0.70 20.43
N PRO A 126 0.40 -0.39 21.68
CA PRO A 126 1.36 -0.22 22.76
C PRO A 126 2.19 -1.48 23.05
N ALA A 127 1.64 -2.67 22.80
CA ALA A 127 2.35 -3.93 23.02
C ALA A 127 3.44 -4.13 21.97
N LEU A 128 3.11 -3.85 20.69
CA LEU A 128 4.10 -3.83 19.62
C LEU A 128 5.17 -2.75 19.89
N ASP A 129 4.77 -1.56 20.34
CA ASP A 129 5.68 -0.47 20.65
C ASP A 129 6.68 -0.83 21.75
N ALA A 130 6.22 -1.50 22.81
CA ALA A 130 7.06 -1.99 23.88
C ALA A 130 8.02 -3.08 23.38
N ALA A 131 7.53 -4.03 22.57
CA ALA A 131 8.34 -5.12 22.03
C ALA A 131 9.45 -4.65 21.07
N LEU A 132 9.22 -3.54 20.36
CA LEU A 132 10.22 -2.88 19.52
C LEU A 132 11.19 -2.00 20.30
N GLY A 133 10.94 -1.78 21.60
CA GLY A 133 11.74 -0.93 22.46
C GLY A 133 13.17 -1.46 22.60
N GLY A 134 14.15 -0.64 22.20
CA GLY A 134 15.57 -0.93 22.42
C GLY A 134 16.20 -1.92 21.43
N LEU A 135 15.44 -2.53 20.52
CA LEU A 135 15.99 -3.46 19.53
C LEU A 135 17.00 -2.79 18.59
N SER A 136 18.07 -3.51 18.29
CA SER A 136 19.02 -3.21 17.22
C SER A 136 18.40 -3.40 15.83
N VAL A 137 19.08 -2.91 14.80
CA VAL A 137 18.67 -3.15 13.40
C VAL A 137 18.62 -4.65 13.07
N ASP A 138 19.58 -5.45 13.54
CA ASP A 138 19.63 -6.88 13.23
C ASP A 138 18.52 -7.66 13.95
N GLU A 139 18.24 -7.32 15.21
CA GLU A 139 17.08 -7.88 15.94
C GLU A 139 15.76 -7.51 15.26
N MET A 140 15.62 -6.25 14.82
CA MET A 140 14.44 -5.83 14.05
C MET A 140 14.32 -6.52 12.70
N ALA A 141 15.43 -6.86 12.03
CA ALA A 141 15.40 -7.59 10.77
C ALA A 141 14.84 -9.01 10.93
N GLY A 142 15.10 -9.65 12.07
CA GLY A 142 14.56 -10.96 12.45
C GLY A 142 13.21 -10.91 13.18
N PHE A 143 12.66 -9.72 13.43
CA PHE A 143 11.50 -9.55 14.30
C PHE A 143 10.23 -10.18 13.71
N ALA A 144 9.61 -11.06 14.48
CA ALA A 144 8.30 -11.64 14.22
C ALA A 144 7.33 -11.28 15.36
N TRP A 145 6.04 -11.10 15.03
CA TRP A 145 5.05 -10.62 15.98
C TRP A 145 3.77 -11.43 15.95
N ARG A 146 3.31 -11.85 17.13
CA ARG A 146 2.05 -12.57 17.33
C ARG A 146 0.83 -11.68 17.44
N GLY A 147 0.98 -10.42 17.86
CA GLY A 147 -0.17 -9.54 18.04
C GLY A 147 -0.90 -9.36 16.71
N GLY A 148 -2.16 -9.80 16.65
CA GLY A 148 -2.96 -9.85 15.42
C GLY A 148 -2.96 -11.20 14.68
N SER A 149 -2.09 -12.15 15.03
CA SER A 149 -2.04 -13.50 14.44
C SER A 149 -3.29 -14.33 14.73
N GLU A 150 -3.83 -14.20 15.95
CA GLU A 150 -5.12 -14.80 16.34
C GLU A 150 -6.26 -14.29 15.46
N ALA A 151 -6.27 -12.98 15.21
CA ALA A 151 -7.21 -12.36 14.28
C ALA A 151 -6.96 -12.81 12.84
N LEU A 152 -5.70 -13.03 12.44
CA LEU A 152 -5.31 -13.56 11.13
C LEU A 152 -5.69 -15.03 10.92
N GLY A 153 -6.01 -15.80 11.98
CA GLY A 153 -6.25 -17.24 11.88
C GLY A 153 -5.00 -18.02 11.46
N SER A 154 -3.82 -17.39 11.61
CA SER A 154 -2.52 -17.97 11.32
C SER A 154 -1.90 -18.46 12.63
N GLU A 155 -1.47 -19.72 12.67
CA GLU A 155 -0.63 -20.24 13.76
C GLU A 155 0.78 -19.62 13.77
N ARG A 156 1.15 -18.90 12.70
CA ARG A 156 2.48 -18.34 12.50
C ARG A 156 2.51 -16.85 12.79
N ASP A 157 3.52 -16.45 13.56
CA ASP A 157 3.90 -15.08 13.80
C ASP A 157 4.11 -14.31 12.49
N ILE A 158 3.69 -13.05 12.43
CA ILE A 158 3.88 -12.18 11.27
C ILE A 158 5.37 -11.80 11.21
N PRO A 159 6.11 -12.11 10.13
CA PRO A 159 7.55 -11.85 10.03
C PRO A 159 7.83 -10.38 9.65
N LEU A 160 7.41 -9.45 10.51
CA LEU A 160 7.39 -8.01 10.22
C LEU A 160 8.77 -7.45 9.83
N GLY A 161 9.84 -7.93 10.48
CA GLY A 161 11.22 -7.54 10.16
C GLY A 161 11.58 -7.89 8.72
N ALA A 162 11.38 -9.14 8.34
CA ALA A 162 11.65 -9.63 6.99
C ALA A 162 10.80 -8.92 5.93
N LEU A 163 9.53 -8.64 6.22
CA LEU A 163 8.61 -7.93 5.31
C LEU A 163 9.00 -6.46 5.09
N THR A 164 9.65 -5.83 6.06
CA THR A 164 9.96 -4.38 6.02
C THR A 164 11.38 -4.07 5.62
N LEU A 165 12.31 -5.01 5.80
CA LEU A 165 13.72 -4.84 5.51
C LEU A 165 14.01 -4.41 4.04
N PRO A 166 13.37 -4.97 3.00
CA PRO A 166 13.60 -4.52 1.62
C PRO A 166 13.23 -3.05 1.40
N SER A 167 12.10 -2.61 1.97
CA SER A 167 11.69 -1.20 1.91
C SER A 167 12.66 -0.28 2.63
N LEU A 168 13.17 -0.69 3.79
CA LEU A 168 14.12 0.12 4.55
C LEU A 168 15.43 0.31 3.77
N ARG A 169 16.00 -0.78 3.25
CA ARG A 169 17.20 -0.75 2.40
C ARG A 169 17.00 0.12 1.18
N TRP A 170 15.85 0.00 0.51
CA TRP A 170 15.51 0.81 -0.64
C TRP A 170 15.40 2.30 -0.28
N ARG A 171 14.73 2.63 0.84
CA ARG A 171 14.52 4.01 1.29
C ARG A 171 15.83 4.68 1.69
N LEU A 172 16.69 3.97 2.39
CA LEU A 172 17.99 4.46 2.85
C LEU A 172 19.09 4.33 1.78
N ARG A 173 18.79 3.70 0.64
CA ARG A 173 19.75 3.42 -0.44
C ARG A 173 20.99 2.66 0.04
N ARG A 174 20.78 1.67 0.93
CA ARG A 174 21.87 0.93 1.58
C ARG A 174 21.58 -0.56 1.62
N HIS A 175 22.55 -1.37 1.19
CA HIS A 175 22.47 -2.82 1.34
C HIS A 175 22.77 -3.25 2.79
N HIS A 176 23.87 -2.76 3.35
CA HIS A 176 24.21 -2.90 4.76
C HIS A 176 23.70 -1.69 5.54
N LEU A 177 22.80 -1.95 6.48
CA LEU A 177 22.22 -0.93 7.33
C LEU A 177 23.18 -0.61 8.48
N ILE A 178 23.20 0.65 8.91
CA ILE A 178 23.97 1.06 10.08
C ILE A 178 23.04 0.98 11.28
N ASP A 179 23.50 0.38 12.37
CA ASP A 179 22.75 0.36 13.62
C ASP A 179 22.89 1.69 14.37
N ASP A 180 22.27 2.74 13.82
CA ASP A 180 22.20 4.08 14.39
C ASP A 180 20.77 4.47 14.78
N LYS A 181 20.66 5.55 15.57
CA LYS A 181 19.37 6.04 16.07
C LYS A 181 18.37 6.37 14.92
N PRO A 182 18.76 7.06 13.83
CA PRO A 182 17.85 7.31 12.70
C PRO A 182 17.36 6.04 12.02
N THR A 183 18.25 5.09 11.74
CA THR A 183 17.90 3.82 11.09
C THR A 183 16.96 3.01 11.97
N ARG A 184 17.27 2.87 13.27
CA ARG A 184 16.38 2.20 14.22
C ARG A 184 15.03 2.88 14.35
N ALA A 185 14.98 4.21 14.35
CA ALA A 185 13.73 4.95 14.41
C ALA A 185 12.85 4.67 13.19
N LEU A 186 13.41 4.79 11.98
CA LEU A 186 12.67 4.54 10.75
C LEU A 186 12.23 3.06 10.61
N PHE A 187 13.08 2.12 11.03
CA PHE A 187 12.74 0.69 10.96
C PHE A 187 11.53 0.35 11.84
N ARG A 188 11.50 0.87 13.08
CA ARG A 188 10.33 0.72 13.96
C ARG A 188 9.05 1.27 13.33
N GLU A 189 9.12 2.43 12.67
CA GLU A 189 7.98 3.00 11.97
C GLU A 189 7.50 2.14 10.79
N PHE A 190 8.42 1.52 10.04
CA PHE A 190 8.06 0.59 8.97
C PHE A 190 7.42 -0.69 9.53
N ILE A 191 7.94 -1.24 10.63
CA ILE A 191 7.34 -2.40 11.30
C ILE A 191 5.92 -2.10 11.77
N ARG A 192 5.70 -0.97 12.46
CA ARG A 192 4.36 -0.51 12.87
C ARG A 192 3.41 -0.39 11.68
N SER A 193 3.88 0.22 10.61
CA SER A 193 3.10 0.43 9.40
C SER A 193 2.75 -0.88 8.69
N ALA A 194 3.68 -1.83 8.63
CA ALA A 194 3.45 -3.15 8.06
C ALA A 194 2.48 -3.98 8.90
N HIS A 195 2.60 -3.93 10.22
CA HIS A 195 1.64 -4.58 11.13
C HIS A 195 0.23 -4.04 10.93
N ARG A 196 0.10 -2.71 10.85
CA ARG A 196 -1.21 -2.10 10.60
C ARG A 196 -1.82 -2.54 9.27
N VAL A 197 -1.01 -2.61 8.21
CA VAL A 197 -1.42 -3.14 6.91
C VAL A 197 -1.87 -4.59 7.04
N ALA A 198 -1.09 -5.44 7.72
CA ALA A 198 -1.41 -6.85 7.87
C ALA A 198 -2.77 -7.06 8.57
N VAL A 199 -2.98 -6.43 9.73
CA VAL A 199 -4.23 -6.56 10.51
C VAL A 199 -5.45 -6.05 9.75
N THR A 200 -5.32 -4.90 9.07
CA THR A 200 -6.46 -4.31 8.37
C THR A 200 -6.75 -4.96 7.02
N PHE A 201 -5.72 -5.50 6.35
CA PHE A 201 -5.91 -6.30 5.15
C PHE A 201 -6.53 -7.65 5.48
N ASP A 202 -6.14 -8.30 6.57
CA ASP A 202 -6.79 -9.52 7.06
C ASP A 202 -8.28 -9.35 7.30
N ALA A 203 -8.65 -8.31 8.05
CA ALA A 203 -10.05 -7.98 8.31
C ALA A 203 -10.82 -7.79 6.99
N LEU A 204 -10.20 -7.13 6.01
CA LEU A 204 -10.78 -6.99 4.67
C LEU A 204 -10.99 -8.36 4.01
N LEU A 205 -9.99 -9.22 3.97
CA LEU A 205 -10.09 -10.52 3.27
C LEU A 205 -11.17 -11.41 3.89
N ARG A 206 -11.33 -11.39 5.21
CA ARG A 206 -12.38 -12.11 5.93
C ARG A 206 -13.77 -11.58 5.61
N GLU A 207 -13.91 -10.25 5.49
CA GLU A 207 -15.18 -9.60 5.17
C GLU A 207 -15.60 -9.85 3.72
N VAL A 208 -14.68 -9.67 2.76
CA VAL A 208 -15.02 -9.65 1.33
C VAL A 208 -14.79 -10.98 0.61
N GLN A 209 -14.07 -11.91 1.24
CA GLN A 209 -13.77 -13.26 0.73
C GLN A 209 -13.37 -13.26 -0.77
N PRO A 210 -12.28 -12.56 -1.14
CA PRO A 210 -11.97 -12.34 -2.55
C PRO A 210 -11.39 -13.60 -3.20
N GLN A 211 -11.61 -13.73 -4.52
CA GLN A 211 -11.01 -14.83 -5.30
C GLN A 211 -9.51 -14.60 -5.57
N ALA A 212 -9.06 -13.35 -5.58
CA ALA A 212 -7.66 -13.00 -5.79
C ALA A 212 -7.32 -11.62 -5.19
N ALA A 213 -6.05 -11.44 -4.85
CA ALA A 213 -5.47 -10.15 -4.51
C ALA A 213 -4.43 -9.76 -5.57
N VAL A 214 -4.58 -8.57 -6.14
CA VAL A 214 -3.61 -7.96 -7.05
C VAL A 214 -2.84 -6.89 -6.30
N VAL A 215 -1.52 -7.08 -6.14
CA VAL A 215 -0.67 -6.14 -5.40
C VAL A 215 0.44 -5.58 -6.30
N PHE A 216 0.82 -4.32 -6.07
CA PHE A 216 1.95 -3.72 -6.79
C PHE A 216 3.28 -4.24 -6.23
N ASN A 217 4.14 -4.76 -7.10
CA ASN A 217 5.46 -5.34 -6.80
C ASN A 217 5.44 -6.54 -5.84
N GLY A 218 4.94 -6.38 -4.62
CA GLY A 218 4.92 -7.43 -3.60
C GLY A 218 6.21 -7.51 -2.77
N LEU A 219 7.21 -6.65 -3.02
CA LEU A 219 8.43 -6.53 -2.21
C LEU A 219 8.42 -5.36 -1.22
N GLN A 220 7.78 -4.25 -1.57
CA GLN A 220 7.69 -3.12 -0.65
C GLN A 220 6.74 -3.47 0.48
N PHE A 221 7.07 -3.07 1.72
CA PHE A 221 6.42 -3.58 2.92
C PHE A 221 4.89 -3.50 2.91
N PRO A 222 4.22 -2.46 2.36
CA PRO A 222 2.76 -2.46 2.35
C PRO A 222 2.26 -3.65 1.54
N GLU A 223 2.71 -3.79 0.30
CA GLU A 223 2.27 -4.87 -0.58
C GLU A 223 2.82 -6.24 -0.18
N ALA A 224 4.02 -6.31 0.41
CA ALA A 224 4.59 -7.52 0.96
C ALA A 224 3.76 -8.05 2.14
N ALA A 225 3.36 -7.17 3.07
CA ALA A 225 2.47 -7.53 4.17
C ALA A 225 1.11 -8.02 3.67
N ALA A 226 0.49 -7.32 2.72
CA ALA A 226 -0.77 -7.73 2.11
C ALA A 226 -0.66 -9.08 1.38
N ARG A 227 0.42 -9.30 0.62
CA ARG A 227 0.73 -10.58 -0.04
C ARG A 227 0.86 -11.69 0.99
N TRP A 228 1.66 -11.48 2.03
CA TRP A 228 1.88 -12.47 3.08
C TRP A 228 0.56 -12.87 3.74
N VAL A 229 -0.29 -11.90 4.08
CA VAL A 229 -1.62 -12.14 4.64
C VAL A 229 -2.50 -12.94 3.67
N ALA A 230 -2.62 -12.52 2.41
CA ALA A 230 -3.43 -13.25 1.43
C ALA A 230 -2.98 -14.71 1.26
N GLN A 231 -1.67 -14.96 1.29
CA GLN A 231 -1.12 -16.32 1.25
C GLN A 231 -1.49 -17.16 2.47
N GLN A 232 -1.60 -16.56 3.67
CA GLN A 232 -2.08 -17.28 4.87
C GLN A 232 -3.54 -17.72 4.73
N HIS A 233 -4.34 -16.98 3.96
CA HIS A 233 -5.74 -17.31 3.65
C HIS A 233 -5.89 -18.23 2.43
N GLY A 234 -4.80 -18.68 1.81
CA GLY A 234 -4.87 -19.45 0.55
C GLY A 234 -5.40 -18.66 -0.64
N ILE A 235 -5.47 -17.32 -0.55
CA ILE A 235 -5.94 -16.44 -1.61
C ILE A 235 -4.84 -16.27 -2.65
N ARG A 236 -5.18 -16.45 -3.93
CA ARG A 236 -4.26 -16.24 -5.04
C ARG A 236 -3.76 -14.79 -5.05
N VAL A 237 -2.44 -14.62 -5.00
CA VAL A 237 -1.81 -13.29 -5.14
C VAL A 237 -1.20 -13.13 -6.53
N ILE A 238 -1.50 -12.00 -7.17
CA ILE A 238 -0.94 -11.60 -8.46
C ILE A 238 -0.15 -10.31 -8.23
N THR A 239 1.15 -10.35 -8.48
CA THR A 239 2.01 -9.18 -8.38
C THR A 239 2.22 -8.57 -9.76
N HIS A 240 2.21 -7.24 -9.88
CA HIS A 240 2.57 -6.55 -11.13
C HIS A 240 3.70 -5.56 -10.89
N GLU A 241 4.72 -5.57 -11.75
CA GLU A 241 5.89 -4.68 -11.70
C GLU A 241 6.64 -4.71 -13.05
N VAL A 242 7.44 -3.69 -13.32
CA VAL A 242 8.21 -3.51 -14.57
C VAL A 242 9.72 -3.78 -14.39
N GLY A 243 10.21 -3.96 -13.15
CA GLY A 243 11.65 -4.14 -12.88
C GLY A 243 12.08 -5.06 -11.74
N PHE A 244 11.17 -5.59 -10.92
CA PHE A 244 11.52 -6.49 -9.81
C PHE A 244 10.66 -7.76 -9.86
N GLN A 245 11.28 -8.91 -9.60
CA GLN A 245 10.57 -10.17 -9.36
C GLN A 245 10.49 -10.42 -7.84
N PRO A 246 9.30 -10.65 -7.29
CA PRO A 246 9.06 -10.77 -5.85
C PRO A 246 9.12 -12.20 -5.28
#